data_AF-A0A2D8I427-F1
#
_entry.id   AF-A0A2D8I427-F1
#
_cell.length_a   1.000
_cell.length_b   1.000
_cell.length_c   1.000
_cell.angle_alpha   90.00
_cell.angle_beta   90.00
_cell.angle_gamma   90.00
#
_symmetry.space_group_name_H-M   'P 1'
#
loop_
_entity.id
_entity.type
_entity.pdbx_description
1 polymer ?
#
loop_
_entity_poly.entity_id
_entity_poly.type
_entity_poly.pdbx_seq_one_letter_code
_entity_poly.pdbx_strand_id
1 'polypeptide(L)'
;MTYLGIAIQILLFLVFAVGGTIRFFQPIDVLAKRMLWVKYFDPRMVRAISMIEVICGIGIILPLVFSDSTFSFLLYSGCLLMATMIGAVITHAIIGDYKQIIGNLFILFMIYLVTFPVV
;
A
#
# COMPACT_ATOMS: atom_id res chain seq x y z
N MET A 1 10.03 4.85 -21.12
CA MET A 1 8.99 4.08 -20.41
C MET A 1 9.52 3.37 -19.18
N THR A 2 10.72 2.77 -19.21
CA THR A 2 11.36 2.09 -18.07
C THR A 2 11.66 2.98 -16.86
N TYR A 3 12.21 4.20 -17.05
CA TYR A 3 12.53 5.10 -15.94
C TYR A 3 11.30 5.58 -15.14
N LEU A 4 10.16 5.74 -15.81
CA LEU A 4 8.92 6.16 -15.16
C LEU A 4 8.38 5.05 -14.24
N GLY A 5 8.39 3.80 -14.71
CA GLY A 5 7.98 2.65 -13.89
C GLY A 5 8.84 2.49 -12.63
N ILE A 6 10.16 2.61 -12.77
CA ILE A 6 11.10 2.55 -11.63
C ILE A 6 10.85 3.71 -10.65
N ALA A 7 10.62 4.92 -11.15
CA ALA A 7 10.32 6.07 -10.29
C ALA A 7 9.03 5.87 -9.48
N ILE A 8 7.96 5.35 -10.11
CA ILE A 8 6.70 5.03 -9.44
C ILE A 8 6.92 3.89 -8.43
N GLN A 9 7.70 2.89 -8.77
CA GLN A 9 8.02 1.75 -7.89
C GLN A 9 8.75 2.21 -6.61
N ILE A 10 9.75 3.09 -6.74
CA ILE A 10 10.45 3.70 -5.60
C ILE A 10 9.49 4.57 -4.78
N LEU A 11 8.62 5.34 -5.43
CA LEU A 11 7.62 6.16 -4.74
C LEU A 11 6.64 5.28 -3.93
N LEU A 12 6.12 4.22 -4.52
CA LEU A 12 5.22 3.27 -3.84
C LEU A 12 5.93 2.56 -2.70
N PHE A 13 7.20 2.15 -2.89
CA PHE A 13 8.02 1.61 -1.81
C PHE A 13 8.09 2.59 -0.63
N LEU A 14 8.41 3.87 -0.89
CA LEU A 14 8.48 4.87 0.17
C LEU A 14 7.12 5.06 0.84
N VAL A 15 6.03 5.20 0.08
CA VAL A 15 4.68 5.40 0.62
C VAL A 15 4.25 4.23 1.51
N PHE A 16 4.48 2.98 1.09
CA PHE A 16 4.02 1.80 1.82
C PHE A 16 4.99 1.34 2.91
N ALA A 17 6.29 1.31 2.64
CA ALA A 17 7.29 0.90 3.65
C ALA A 17 7.46 1.98 4.73
N VAL A 18 7.63 3.25 4.35
CA VAL A 18 7.77 4.34 5.34
C VAL A 18 6.42 4.66 5.96
N GLY A 19 5.35 4.77 5.16
CA GLY A 19 4.02 5.03 5.69
C GLY A 19 3.52 3.90 6.60
N GLY A 20 3.74 2.65 6.25
CA GLY A 20 3.37 1.49 7.06
C GLY A 20 4.18 1.39 8.36
N THR A 21 5.50 1.64 8.32
CA THR A 21 6.32 1.67 9.54
C THR A 21 5.88 2.78 10.49
N ILE A 22 5.61 3.99 9.97
CA ILE A 22 5.08 5.09 10.78
C ILE A 22 3.75 4.69 11.42
N ARG A 23 2.80 4.12 10.67
CA ARG A 23 1.51 3.66 11.20
C ARG A 23 1.65 2.55 12.24
N PHE A 24 2.64 1.69 12.10
CA PHE A 24 2.89 0.59 13.04
C PHE A 24 3.36 1.09 14.42
N PHE A 25 4.25 2.10 14.44
CA PHE A 25 4.81 2.65 15.67
C PHE A 25 3.98 3.78 16.29
N GLN A 26 3.14 4.46 15.51
CA GLN A 26 2.33 5.56 16.03
C GLN A 26 1.22 5.07 16.99
N PRO A 27 0.96 5.83 18.07
CA PRO A 27 -0.19 5.56 18.95
C PRO A 27 -1.51 5.59 18.18
N ILE A 28 -2.38 4.62 18.46
CA ILE A 28 -3.64 4.41 17.73
C ILE A 28 -4.60 5.59 17.93
N ASP A 29 -4.56 6.25 19.09
CA ASP A 29 -5.33 7.46 19.38
C ASP A 29 -4.90 8.64 18.49
N VAL A 30 -3.61 8.76 18.18
CA VAL A 30 -3.08 9.76 17.24
C VAL A 30 -3.50 9.42 15.82
N LEU A 31 -3.42 8.14 15.45
CA LEU A 31 -3.84 7.65 14.13
C LEU A 31 -5.34 7.86 13.92
N ALA A 32 -6.16 7.57 14.92
CA ALA A 32 -7.61 7.74 14.91
C ALA A 32 -8.05 9.21 14.71
N LYS A 33 -7.22 10.18 15.10
CA LYS A 33 -7.49 11.60 14.84
C LYS A 33 -7.26 12.00 13.38
N ARG A 34 -6.38 11.29 12.67
CA ARG A 34 -6.01 11.57 11.27
C ARG A 34 -6.73 10.67 10.27
N MET A 35 -7.05 9.43 10.68
CA MET A 35 -7.62 8.39 9.85
C MET A 35 -8.89 7.88 10.51
N LEU A 36 -10.05 8.27 9.96
CA LEU A 36 -11.35 7.92 10.53
C LEU A 36 -11.57 6.41 10.64
N TRP A 37 -11.08 5.64 9.67
CA TRP A 37 -11.23 4.18 9.67
C TRP A 37 -10.59 3.50 10.88
N VAL A 38 -9.51 4.05 11.43
CA VAL A 38 -8.83 3.48 12.61
C VAL A 38 -9.76 3.41 13.83
N LYS A 39 -10.77 4.30 13.93
CA LYS A 39 -11.76 4.27 15.02
C LYS A 39 -12.71 3.07 14.96
N TYR A 40 -12.87 2.46 13.79
CA TYR A 40 -13.83 1.38 13.55
C TYR A 40 -13.18 0.00 13.55
N PHE A 41 -11.84 -0.07 13.66
CA PHE A 41 -11.09 -1.31 13.62
C PHE A 41 -10.35 -1.54 14.93
N ASP A 42 -10.17 -2.82 15.28
CA ASP A 42 -9.33 -3.19 16.42
C ASP A 42 -7.88 -2.73 16.18
N PRO A 43 -7.20 -2.15 17.20
CA PRO A 43 -5.79 -1.78 17.14
C PRO A 43 -4.85 -2.84 16.54
N ARG A 44 -5.13 -4.13 16.81
CA ARG A 44 -4.33 -5.25 16.29
C ARG A 44 -4.47 -5.38 14.78
N MET A 45 -5.68 -5.16 14.25
CA MET A 45 -5.96 -5.23 12.81
C MET A 45 -5.28 -4.09 12.05
N VAL A 46 -5.30 -2.88 12.62
CA VAL A 46 -4.59 -1.71 12.06
C VAL A 46 -3.07 -1.97 11.97
N ARG A 47 -2.49 -2.58 13.00
CA ARG A 47 -1.07 -2.96 13.01
C ARG A 47 -0.76 -4.08 12.02
N ALA A 48 -1.63 -5.08 11.89
CA ALA A 48 -1.48 -6.14 10.91
C ALA A 48 -1.48 -5.59 9.48
N ILE A 49 -2.41 -4.69 9.15
CA ILE A 49 -2.45 -4.01 7.84
C ILE A 49 -1.16 -3.22 7.61
N SER A 50 -0.72 -2.45 8.61
CA SER A 50 0.52 -1.67 8.51
C SER A 50 1.74 -2.56 8.28
N MET A 51 1.81 -3.72 8.93
CA MET A 51 2.88 -4.70 8.73
C MET A 51 2.85 -5.30 7.32
N ILE A 52 1.66 -5.62 6.80
CA ILE A 52 1.48 -6.10 5.41
C ILE A 52 1.94 -5.03 4.42
N GLU A 53 1.55 -3.77 4.61
CA GLU A 53 2.00 -2.65 3.75
C GLU A 53 3.52 -2.53 3.73
N VAL A 54 4.19 -2.70 4.88
CA VAL A 54 5.66 -2.66 4.94
C VAL A 54 6.29 -3.82 4.17
N ILE A 55 5.82 -5.05 4.39
CA ILE A 55 6.35 -6.25 3.74
C ILE A 55 6.15 -6.15 2.22
N CYS A 56 4.96 -5.73 1.77
CA CYS A 56 4.69 -5.58 0.35
C CYS A 56 5.42 -4.40 -0.26
N GLY A 57 5.56 -3.28 0.46
CA GLY A 57 6.37 -2.14 0.03
C GLY A 57 7.79 -2.60 -0.28
N ILE A 58 8.41 -3.32 0.65
CA ILE A 58 9.74 -3.93 0.45
C ILE A 58 9.72 -4.91 -0.73
N GLY A 59 8.73 -5.80 -0.81
CA GLY A 59 8.62 -6.76 -1.92
C GLY A 59 8.45 -6.11 -3.30
N ILE A 60 7.91 -4.88 -3.38
CA ILE A 60 7.88 -4.08 -4.60
C ILE A 60 9.30 -3.62 -5.01
N ILE A 61 10.21 -3.28 -4.09
CA ILE A 61 11.56 -2.80 -4.46
C ILE A 61 12.55 -3.94 -4.78
N LEU A 62 12.32 -5.14 -4.25
CA LEU A 62 13.20 -6.30 -4.40
C LEU A 62 13.65 -6.62 -5.84
N PRO A 63 12.77 -6.63 -6.86
CA PRO A 63 13.15 -6.91 -8.25
C PRO A 63 14.17 -5.93 -8.84
N LEU A 64 14.28 -4.71 -8.30
CA LEU A 64 15.28 -3.73 -8.76
C LEU A 64 16.68 -4.04 -8.21
N VAL A 65 16.75 -4.74 -7.08
CA VAL A 65 18.00 -5.14 -6.42
C VAL A 65 18.42 -6.55 -6.85
N PHE A 66 17.45 -7.44 -7.02
CA PHE A 66 17.65 -8.82 -7.44
C PHE A 66 17.13 -9.02 -8.86
N SER A 67 17.99 -8.75 -9.85
CA SER A 67 17.64 -8.88 -11.28
C SER A 67 17.40 -10.33 -11.73
N ASP A 68 17.92 -11.32 -10.99
CA ASP A 68 17.90 -12.74 -11.37
C ASP A 68 16.90 -13.59 -10.56
N SER A 69 16.04 -12.99 -9.75
CA SER A 69 15.12 -13.78 -8.93
C SER A 69 14.01 -14.40 -9.78
N THR A 70 13.96 -15.74 -9.84
CA THR A 70 12.85 -16.51 -10.42
C THR A 70 11.51 -16.26 -9.72
N PHE A 71 11.54 -15.68 -8.52
CA PHE A 71 10.36 -15.39 -7.73
C PHE A 71 9.78 -14.01 -8.09
N SER A 72 8.50 -13.98 -8.46
CA SER A 72 7.78 -12.76 -8.85
C SER A 72 7.38 -11.92 -7.63
N PHE A 73 8.36 -11.45 -6.85
CA PHE A 73 8.14 -10.60 -5.65
C PHE A 73 7.22 -9.42 -5.95
N LEU A 74 7.38 -8.80 -7.14
CA LEU A 74 6.56 -7.69 -7.60
C LEU A 74 5.08 -8.05 -7.72
N LEU A 75 4.78 -9.19 -8.35
CA LEU A 75 3.40 -9.64 -8.58
C LEU A 75 2.69 -9.95 -7.26
N TYR A 76 3.32 -10.74 -6.38
CA TYR A 76 2.70 -11.09 -5.09
C TYR A 76 2.47 -9.86 -4.22
N SER A 77 3.47 -8.99 -4.12
CA SER A 77 3.39 -7.78 -3.30
C SER A 77 2.38 -6.77 -3.87
N GLY A 78 2.37 -6.60 -5.20
CA GLY A 78 1.44 -5.76 -5.91
C GLY A 78 -0.01 -6.21 -5.76
N CYS A 79 -0.28 -7.51 -5.94
CA CYS A 79 -1.62 -8.09 -5.74
C CYS A 79 -2.10 -7.93 -4.29
N LEU A 80 -1.22 -8.13 -3.31
CA LEU A 80 -1.60 -7.98 -1.90
C LEU A 80 -1.85 -6.51 -1.55
N LEU A 81 -1.05 -5.58 -2.05
CA LEU A 81 -1.32 -4.14 -1.89
C LEU A 81 -2.61 -3.71 -2.57
N MET A 82 -2.88 -4.17 -3.79
CA MET A 82 -4.15 -3.94 -4.46
C MET A 82 -5.33 -4.43 -3.60
N ALA A 83 -5.23 -5.64 -3.02
CA ALA A 83 -6.25 -6.15 -2.12
C ALA A 83 -6.46 -5.24 -0.89
N THR A 84 -5.39 -4.73 -0.28
CA THR A 84 -5.51 -3.76 0.83
C THR A 84 -6.15 -2.44 0.40
N MET A 85 -5.84 -1.93 -0.80
CA MET A 85 -6.45 -0.70 -1.32
C MET A 85 -7.94 -0.88 -1.64
N ILE A 86 -8.33 -2.04 -2.18
CA ILE A 86 -9.75 -2.39 -2.38
C ILE A 86 -10.49 -2.45 -1.04
N GLY A 87 -9.91 -3.10 -0.03
CA GLY A 87 -10.45 -3.13 1.31
C GLY A 87 -10.60 -1.73 1.93
N ALA A 88 -9.63 -0.86 1.69
CA ALA A 88 -9.68 0.53 2.12
C ALA A 88 -10.80 1.31 1.40
N VAL A 89 -10.96 1.15 0.08
CA VAL A 89 -12.05 1.77 -0.68
C VAL A 89 -13.43 1.34 -0.15
N ILE A 90 -13.62 0.04 0.10
CA ILE A 90 -14.87 -0.48 0.70
C ILE A 90 -15.09 0.13 2.08
N THR A 91 -14.05 0.17 2.92
CA THR A 91 -14.12 0.74 4.27
C THR A 91 -14.50 2.22 4.24
N HIS A 92 -13.88 3.01 3.37
CA HIS A 92 -14.20 4.43 3.23
C HIS A 92 -15.62 4.65 2.66
N ALA A 93 -16.09 3.78 1.76
CA ALA A 93 -17.47 3.82 1.29
C ALA A 93 -18.47 3.53 2.42
N ILE A 94 -18.19 2.56 3.28
CA ILE A 94 -19.02 2.22 4.44
C ILE A 94 -19.05 3.38 5.46
N ILE A 95 -17.91 4.02 5.71
CA ILE A 95 -17.79 5.13 6.66
C ILE A 95 -18.34 6.45 6.06
N GLY A 96 -18.55 6.52 4.75
CA GLY A 96 -19.00 7.72 4.04
C GLY A 96 -17.90 8.76 3.79
N ASP A 97 -16.62 8.38 3.89
CA ASP A 97 -15.48 9.25 3.62
C ASP A 97 -15.05 9.15 2.15
N TYR A 98 -15.88 9.71 1.26
CA TYR A 98 -15.69 9.63 -0.18
C TYR A 98 -14.43 10.35 -0.70
N LYS A 99 -13.86 11.27 0.09
CA LYS A 99 -12.63 12.00 -0.31
C LYS A 99 -11.42 11.08 -0.36
N GLN A 100 -11.32 10.14 0.60
CA GLN A 100 -10.19 9.21 0.65
C GLN A 100 -10.30 8.08 -0.39
N ILE A 101 -11.50 7.82 -0.92
CA ILE A 101 -11.71 6.83 -1.99
C ILE A 101 -10.91 7.21 -3.25
N ILE A 102 -10.96 8.48 -3.66
CA ILE A 102 -10.26 8.95 -4.86
C ILE A 102 -8.75 8.75 -4.72
N GLY A 103 -8.19 9.07 -3.55
CA GLY A 103 -6.78 8.85 -3.26
C GLY A 103 -6.38 7.38 -3.30
N ASN A 104 -7.16 6.50 -2.68
CA ASN A 104 -6.87 5.06 -2.69
C ASN A 104 -7.02 4.44 -4.08
N LEU A 105 -7.98 4.90 -4.90
CA LEU A 105 -8.13 4.46 -6.29
C LEU A 105 -6.93 4.89 -7.14
N PHE A 106 -6.40 6.09 -6.91
CA PHE A 106 -5.21 6.56 -7.61
C PHE A 106 -3.97 5.73 -7.23
N ILE A 107 -3.79 5.44 -5.95
CA ILE A 107 -2.69 4.57 -5.48
C ILE A 107 -2.86 3.15 -6.02
N LEU A 108 -4.08 2.61 -6.04
CA LEU A 108 -4.39 1.30 -6.64
C LEU A 108 -4.01 1.26 -8.11
N PHE A 109 -4.33 2.31 -8.87
CA PHE A 109 -3.96 2.42 -10.28
C PHE A 109 -2.44 2.45 -10.46
N MET A 110 -1.70 3.19 -9.62
CA MET A 110 -0.24 3.20 -9.64
C MET A 110 0.36 1.81 -9.35
N ILE A 111 -0.18 1.10 -8.36
CA ILE A 111 0.26 -0.28 -8.06
C ILE A 111 0.00 -1.19 -9.26
N TYR A 112 -1.19 -1.09 -9.86
CA TYR A 112 -1.55 -1.87 -11.04
C TYR A 112 -0.57 -1.64 -12.20
N LEU A 113 -0.25 -0.38 -12.52
CA LEU A 113 0.69 -0.04 -13.58
C LEU A 113 2.10 -0.58 -13.35
N VAL A 114 2.58 -0.58 -12.10
CA VAL A 114 3.89 -1.13 -11.75
C VAL A 114 3.87 -2.66 -11.77
N THR A 115 2.77 -3.27 -11.32
CA THR A 115 2.63 -4.73 -11.18
C THR A 115 2.40 -5.41 -12.52
N PHE A 116 1.56 -4.82 -13.35
CA PHE A 116 1.24 -5.25 -14.70
C PHE A 116 1.70 -4.15 -15.65
N PRO A 117 3.00 -4.12 -16.01
CA PRO A 117 3.49 -3.17 -16.99
C PRO A 117 2.75 -3.43 -18.30
N VAL A 118 1.84 -2.52 -18.65
CA VAL A 118 1.14 -2.52 -19.93
C VAL A 118 2.21 -2.20 -20.97
N VAL A 119 2.61 -3.23 -21.72
CA VAL A 119 3.56 -3.14 -22.85
C VAL A 119 3.01 -2.18 -23.90
#